data_AF-A0A3N0YTC9-F1
#
_entry.id   AF-A0A3N0YTC9-F1
#
_cell.length_a   1.000
_cell.length_b   1.000
_cell.length_c   1.000
_cell.angle_alpha   90.00
_cell.angle_beta   90.00
_cell.angle_gamma   90.00
#
_symmetry.space_group_name_H-M   'P 1'
#
loop_
_entity.id
_entity.type
_entity.pdbx_description
1 polymer ?
#
loop_
_entity_poly.entity_id
_entity_poly.type
_entity_poly.pdbx_seq_one_letter_code
_entity_poly.pdbx_strand_id
1 'polypeptide(L)'
;MMPFVCLEAFLKFTWKEAKGRGGDSARTAAFLTARGVARRRLRLFQKSTVTVFAAASLSSAHARVLSNASLLVPCRGSIPLPSKFQTLKHPEFGRRWFMNNRVPSSKRYQPTEYEHAANCATHGFWIIPSIMGSSVLYFLSDDQWETISAWMYGAGLSGLFIMSTMFHTVSWKKSHLRKVEQRFHMCDRMVIYFFIAASYAPWLNLRELGPWAVHMRWLVWIMACAGSAYVFFFHEKNKILDLLCYTAMGAVPAVVLLSMPNREGILELSVGGVFYCLGIVFFKSDGLIPFAHAIWHVFVAVGAGIHYYAIWRYLYATGTSQIKISR
;
A
#
# COMPACT_ATOMS: atom_id res chain seq x y z
N MET A 1 19.19 4.80 10.63
CA MET A 1 17.71 4.90 10.64
C MET A 1 17.08 4.66 12.02
N MET A 2 17.51 3.67 12.81
CA MET A 2 16.81 3.23 14.04
C MET A 2 17.01 4.04 15.35
N PRO A 3 18.18 4.64 15.70
CA PRO A 3 18.38 5.11 17.07
C PRO A 3 17.65 6.41 17.41
N PHE A 4 17.41 7.30 16.44
CA PHE A 4 16.83 8.62 16.70
C PHE A 4 15.29 8.62 16.81
N VAL A 5 14.61 7.74 16.06
CA VAL A 5 13.15 7.57 16.16
C VAL A 5 12.78 6.84 17.45
N CYS A 6 13.58 5.85 17.86
CA CYS A 6 13.46 5.19 19.16
C CYS A 6 13.70 6.16 20.32
N LEU A 7 14.66 7.10 20.19
CA LEU A 7 14.92 8.10 21.21
C LEU A 7 13.73 9.05 21.40
N GLU A 8 13.05 9.50 20.33
CA GLU A 8 11.88 10.38 20.48
C GLU A 8 10.66 9.64 21.05
N ALA A 9 10.45 8.38 20.66
CA ALA A 9 9.39 7.52 21.22
C ALA A 9 9.65 7.19 22.71
N PHE A 10 10.90 6.92 23.08
CA PHE A 10 11.33 6.70 24.46
C PHE A 10 11.20 7.97 25.31
N LEU A 11 11.53 9.15 24.76
CA LEU A 11 11.33 10.44 25.41
C LEU A 11 9.83 10.79 25.58
N LYS A 12 8.96 10.37 24.66
CA LYS A 12 7.50 10.50 24.81
C LYS A 12 6.92 9.52 25.85
N PHE A 13 7.44 8.30 25.91
CA PHE A 13 7.05 7.28 26.90
C PHE A 13 7.40 7.72 28.32
N THR A 14 8.65 8.14 28.54
CA THR A 14 9.13 8.66 29.83
C THR A 14 8.39 9.93 30.26
N TRP A 15 7.97 10.77 29.32
CA TRP A 15 7.13 11.95 29.60
C TRP A 15 5.71 11.57 30.07
N LYS A 16 5.08 10.55 29.47
CA LYS A 16 3.74 10.10 29.88
C LYS A 16 3.75 9.49 31.29
N GLU A 17 4.83 8.80 31.65
CA GLU A 17 5.13 8.34 33.02
C GLU A 17 5.39 9.51 33.99
N ALA A 18 6.22 10.48 33.59
CA ALA A 18 6.59 11.62 34.43
C ALA A 18 5.42 12.59 34.70
N LYS A 19 4.51 12.75 33.73
CA LYS A 19 3.30 13.58 33.88
C LYS A 19 2.30 12.96 34.88
N GLY A 20 2.39 11.66 35.13
CA GLY A 20 1.64 10.98 36.19
C GLY A 20 2.17 11.24 37.61
N ARG A 21 3.35 11.85 37.76
CA ARG A 21 4.02 12.05 39.07
C ARG A 21 4.42 13.50 39.37
N GLY A 22 3.62 14.49 38.94
CA GLY A 22 3.76 15.89 39.37
C GLY A 22 5.16 16.51 39.17
N GLY A 23 5.62 16.62 37.92
CA GLY A 23 6.99 17.01 37.58
C GLY A 23 7.33 18.52 37.67
N ASP A 24 8.50 18.79 38.25
CA ASP A 24 9.13 20.07 38.55
C ASP A 24 9.45 20.98 37.33
N SER A 25 9.32 22.31 37.49
CA SER A 25 9.32 23.31 36.40
C SER A 25 10.63 23.34 35.58
N ALA A 26 11.78 23.12 36.24
CA ALA A 26 13.09 23.12 35.59
C ALA A 26 13.31 21.91 34.65
N ARG A 27 12.73 20.75 34.97
CA ARG A 27 12.81 19.55 34.12
C ARG A 27 11.98 19.72 32.85
N THR A 28 10.88 20.47 32.93
CA THR A 28 10.01 20.81 31.79
C THR A 28 10.73 21.72 30.78
N ALA A 29 11.47 22.73 31.26
CA ALA A 29 12.22 23.64 30.40
C ALA A 29 13.40 22.96 29.66
N ALA A 30 14.17 22.11 30.35
CA ALA A 30 15.25 21.34 29.75
C ALA A 30 14.72 20.35 28.69
N PHE A 31 13.57 19.73 28.95
CA PHE A 31 12.92 18.79 28.02
C PHE A 31 12.36 19.48 26.76
N LEU A 32 11.74 20.65 26.89
CA LEU A 32 11.26 21.43 25.75
C LEU A 32 12.41 21.87 24.84
N THR A 33 13.56 22.19 25.43
CA THR A 33 14.79 22.53 24.71
C THR A 33 15.35 21.33 23.96
N ALA A 34 15.47 20.16 24.62
CA ALA A 34 15.91 18.92 23.99
C ALA A 34 14.96 18.47 22.84
N ARG A 35 13.65 18.61 23.05
CA ARG A 35 12.61 18.34 22.03
C ARG A 35 12.68 19.30 20.84
N GLY A 36 13.04 20.56 21.07
CA GLY A 36 13.29 21.56 20.02
C GLY A 36 14.51 21.24 19.17
N VAL A 37 15.61 20.81 19.80
CA VAL A 37 16.86 20.42 19.13
C VAL A 37 16.69 19.12 18.34
N ALA A 38 16.03 18.11 18.91
CA ALA A 38 15.74 16.85 18.22
C ALA A 38 14.84 17.05 16.98
N ARG A 39 13.79 17.89 17.10
CA ARG A 39 12.93 18.23 15.95
C ARG A 39 13.67 19.00 14.85
N ARG A 40 14.61 19.90 15.19
CA ARG A 40 15.44 20.59 14.17
C ARG A 40 16.35 19.62 13.43
N ARG A 41 16.98 18.68 14.13
CA ARG A 41 17.87 17.67 13.51
C ARG A 41 17.09 16.67 12.64
N LEU A 42 15.87 16.28 13.03
CA LEU A 42 14.99 15.45 12.21
C LEU A 42 14.57 16.15 10.91
N ARG A 43 14.25 17.45 10.97
CA ARG A 43 13.92 18.26 9.78
C ARG A 43 15.10 18.39 8.82
N LEU A 44 16.34 18.52 9.33
CA LEU A 44 17.55 18.55 8.50
C LEU A 44 17.82 17.20 7.85
N PHE A 45 17.60 16.09 8.56
CA PHE A 45 17.79 14.73 8.02
C PHE A 45 16.69 14.31 7.03
N GLN A 46 15.43 14.72 7.24
CA GLN A 46 14.31 14.49 6.31
C GLN A 46 14.48 15.20 4.97
N LYS A 47 15.09 16.41 4.97
CA LYS A 47 15.45 17.10 3.72
C LYS A 47 16.42 16.27 2.87
N SER A 48 17.38 15.59 3.50
CA SER A 48 18.31 14.69 2.80
C SER A 48 17.65 13.42 2.27
N THR A 49 16.68 12.83 2.98
CA THR A 49 15.98 11.61 2.53
C THR A 49 15.04 11.87 1.34
N VAL A 50 14.39 13.03 1.29
CA VAL A 50 13.58 13.45 0.12
C VAL A 50 14.47 13.60 -1.12
N THR A 51 15.70 14.09 -0.97
CA THR A 51 16.69 14.14 -2.06
C THR A 51 17.05 12.75 -2.57
N VAL A 52 17.15 11.74 -1.69
CA VAL A 52 17.44 10.35 -2.08
C VAL A 52 16.27 9.70 -2.84
N PHE A 53 15.03 9.92 -2.40
CA PHE A 53 13.84 9.42 -3.12
C PHE A 53 13.60 10.16 -4.45
N ALA A 54 13.88 11.45 -4.52
CA ALA A 54 13.83 12.20 -5.78
C ALA A 54 14.93 11.75 -6.76
N ALA A 55 16.15 11.46 -6.28
CA ALA A 55 17.25 10.93 -7.09
C ALA A 55 16.96 9.52 -7.62
N ALA A 56 16.29 8.67 -6.83
CA ALA A 56 15.85 7.34 -7.28
C ALA A 56 14.80 7.42 -8.40
N SER A 57 13.90 8.39 -8.35
CA SER A 57 12.92 8.65 -9.41
C SER A 57 13.56 9.16 -10.71
N LEU A 58 14.59 10.01 -10.63
CA LEU A 58 15.36 10.50 -11.79
C LEU A 58 16.21 9.40 -12.45
N SER A 59 16.76 8.46 -11.68
CA SER A 59 17.54 7.33 -12.22
C SER A 59 16.68 6.41 -13.11
N SER A 60 15.40 6.24 -12.79
CA SER A 60 14.46 5.45 -13.60
C SER A 60 14.07 6.12 -14.93
N ALA A 61 14.23 7.45 -15.05
CA ALA A 61 13.97 8.19 -16.28
C ALA A 61 15.15 8.10 -17.29
N HIS A 62 16.37 7.85 -16.82
CA HIS A 62 17.57 7.75 -17.67
C HIS A 62 17.77 6.36 -18.31
N ALA A 63 17.08 5.32 -17.84
CA ALA A 63 17.16 3.98 -18.42
C ALA A 63 16.41 3.82 -19.76
N ARG A 64 15.82 4.90 -20.30
CA ARG A 64 14.95 4.87 -21.50
C ARG A 64 15.55 5.56 -22.74
N VAL A 65 16.89 5.66 -22.82
CA VAL A 65 17.60 6.30 -23.95
C VAL A 65 18.58 5.37 -24.68
N LEU A 66 18.82 4.13 -24.24
CA LEU A 66 19.80 3.22 -24.86
C LEU A 66 19.19 2.00 -25.59
N SER A 67 18.08 2.21 -26.30
CA SER A 67 17.55 1.20 -27.24
C SER A 67 17.28 1.84 -28.59
N ASN A 68 18.35 2.20 -29.31
CA ASN A 68 18.31 2.41 -30.76
C ASN A 68 19.74 2.35 -31.31
N ALA A 69 20.16 1.14 -31.70
CA ALA A 69 21.28 0.95 -32.63
C ALA A 69 21.04 -0.35 -33.41
N SER A 70 20.18 -0.24 -34.42
CA SER A 70 20.07 -1.19 -35.52
C SER A 70 21.29 -1.01 -36.42
N LEU A 71 22.07 -2.07 -36.67
CA LEU A 71 22.98 -2.13 -37.81
C LEU A 71 22.90 -3.51 -38.48
N LEU A 72 22.41 -3.47 -39.71
CA LEU A 72 22.29 -4.53 -40.71
C LEU A 72 23.65 -4.90 -41.31
N VAL A 73 23.85 -6.17 -41.62
CA VAL A 73 24.69 -6.63 -42.73
C VAL A 73 24.00 -7.82 -43.41
N PRO A 74 23.79 -7.83 -44.74
CA PRO A 74 23.28 -8.98 -45.47
C PRO A 74 24.43 -9.76 -46.09
N CYS A 75 24.47 -11.08 -45.91
CA CYS A 75 25.31 -11.96 -46.73
C CYS A 75 24.49 -13.08 -47.36
N ARG A 76 24.57 -13.09 -48.68
CA ARG A 76 23.94 -13.95 -49.67
C ARG A 76 24.69 -15.29 -49.71
N GLY A 77 23.97 -16.41 -49.70
CA GLY A 77 24.58 -17.73 -49.84
C GLY A 77 23.53 -18.84 -49.80
N SER A 78 23.02 -19.21 -50.98
CA SER A 78 22.10 -20.32 -51.20
C SER A 78 22.86 -21.65 -51.26
N ILE A 79 22.59 -22.53 -50.28
CA ILE A 79 22.97 -23.95 -50.30
C ILE A 79 21.72 -24.76 -49.90
N PRO A 80 21.26 -25.74 -50.70
CA PRO A 80 20.10 -26.55 -50.34
C PRO A 80 20.53 -27.66 -49.36
N LEU A 81 19.99 -27.64 -48.14
CA LEU A 81 20.17 -28.69 -47.13
C LEU A 81 19.02 -29.72 -47.20
N PRO A 82 19.32 -31.01 -46.94
CA PRO A 82 18.40 -32.11 -47.20
C PRO A 82 17.26 -32.18 -46.17
N SER A 83 16.14 -32.74 -46.61
CA SER A 83 14.82 -32.79 -45.98
C SER A 83 14.70 -33.68 -44.73
N LYS A 84 15.60 -33.52 -43.75
CA LYS A 84 15.49 -34.17 -42.43
C LYS A 84 15.95 -33.24 -41.31
N PHE A 85 15.18 -32.19 -41.07
CA PHE A 85 15.17 -31.52 -39.76
C PHE A 85 13.72 -31.20 -39.40
N GLN A 86 13.01 -32.26 -38.99
CA GLN A 86 11.77 -32.14 -38.25
C GLN A 86 12.03 -31.28 -37.02
N THR A 87 11.45 -30.09 -37.01
CA THR A 87 11.03 -29.30 -35.85
C THR A 87 11.65 -29.75 -34.51
N LEU A 88 12.89 -29.34 -34.24
CA LEU A 88 13.28 -29.11 -32.85
C LEU A 88 12.42 -27.93 -32.37
N LYS A 89 11.31 -28.24 -31.71
CA LYS A 89 10.67 -27.30 -30.80
C LYS A 89 11.79 -26.80 -29.89
N HIS A 90 12.19 -25.55 -30.07
CA HIS A 90 12.94 -24.84 -29.04
C HIS A 90 12.21 -25.13 -27.74
N PRO A 91 12.84 -25.78 -26.75
CA PRO A 91 12.17 -25.93 -25.49
C PRO A 91 11.97 -24.50 -24.97
N GLU A 92 10.74 -24.17 -24.61
CA GLU A 92 10.38 -22.98 -23.80
C GLU A 92 11.04 -23.13 -22.42
N PHE A 93 12.38 -23.15 -22.39
CA PHE A 93 13.21 -23.66 -21.30
C PHE A 93 13.25 -22.70 -20.10
N GLY A 94 12.64 -21.51 -20.20
CA GLY A 94 12.62 -20.51 -19.14
C GLY A 94 11.27 -20.24 -18.48
N ARG A 95 10.14 -20.30 -19.21
CA ARG A 95 8.84 -19.86 -18.69
C ARG A 95 8.06 -20.91 -17.93
N ARG A 96 8.12 -22.18 -18.34
CA ARG A 96 7.30 -23.26 -17.77
C ARG A 96 7.71 -23.71 -16.37
N TRP A 97 8.94 -23.43 -15.93
CA TRP A 97 9.44 -23.86 -14.62
C TRP A 97 8.93 -22.99 -13.46
N PHE A 98 8.68 -21.70 -13.72
CA PHE A 98 8.20 -20.76 -12.71
C PHE A 98 6.70 -20.45 -12.84
N MET A 99 6.06 -20.76 -13.96
CA MET A 99 4.62 -20.56 -14.17
C MET A 99 3.82 -21.81 -13.79
N ASN A 100 2.72 -21.62 -13.06
CA ASN A 100 1.75 -22.68 -12.93
C ASN A 100 0.92 -22.87 -14.22
N ASN A 101 0.30 -24.05 -14.37
CA ASN A 101 -0.63 -24.31 -15.47
C ASN A 101 -1.81 -23.33 -15.43
N ARG A 102 -2.27 -22.92 -16.62
CA ARG A 102 -3.41 -22.01 -16.77
C ARG A 102 -4.62 -22.58 -16.02
N VAL A 103 -5.19 -21.77 -15.12
CA VAL A 103 -6.28 -22.21 -14.26
C VAL A 103 -7.57 -22.39 -15.07
N PRO A 104 -8.27 -23.53 -14.99
CA PRO A 104 -9.62 -23.66 -15.54
C PRO A 104 -10.58 -22.70 -14.84
N SER A 105 -11.60 -22.17 -15.54
CA SER A 105 -12.53 -21.18 -14.97
C SER A 105 -13.26 -21.64 -13.69
N SER A 106 -13.35 -22.95 -13.47
CA SER A 106 -14.02 -23.58 -12.34
C SER A 106 -13.12 -23.89 -11.13
N LYS A 107 -11.81 -23.60 -11.20
CA LYS A 107 -10.85 -23.89 -10.12
C LYS A 107 -10.11 -22.64 -9.64
N ARG A 108 -9.65 -22.67 -8.40
CA ARG A 108 -8.83 -21.59 -7.81
C ARG A 108 -7.42 -21.61 -8.39
N TYR A 109 -6.81 -20.44 -8.55
CA TYR A 109 -5.37 -20.32 -8.79
C TYR A 109 -4.62 -21.02 -7.66
N GLN A 110 -3.72 -21.94 -8.02
CA GLN A 110 -2.83 -22.59 -7.06
C GLN A 110 -1.42 -22.02 -7.30
N PRO A 111 -0.85 -21.22 -6.41
CA PRO A 111 0.50 -20.74 -6.60
C PRO A 111 1.52 -21.88 -6.52
N THR A 112 2.66 -21.72 -7.19
CA THR A 112 3.84 -22.57 -6.92
C THR A 112 4.45 -22.21 -5.55
N GLU A 113 5.34 -23.05 -5.02
CA GLU A 113 6.07 -22.75 -3.76
C GLU A 113 6.80 -21.40 -3.83
N TYR A 114 7.43 -21.09 -4.97
CA TYR A 114 8.12 -19.82 -5.20
C TYR A 114 7.15 -18.64 -5.21
N GLU A 115 5.97 -18.79 -5.82
CA GLU A 115 4.96 -17.74 -5.84
C GLU A 115 4.34 -17.52 -4.46
N HIS A 116 4.14 -18.58 -3.66
CA HIS A 116 3.73 -18.44 -2.27
C HIS A 116 4.76 -17.65 -1.45
N ALA A 117 6.05 -17.99 -1.59
CA ALA A 117 7.13 -17.28 -0.93
C ALA A 117 7.17 -15.80 -1.34
N ALA A 118 7.05 -15.51 -2.64
CA ALA A 118 7.01 -14.14 -3.16
C ALA A 118 5.79 -13.35 -2.64
N ASN A 119 4.61 -13.94 -2.63
CA ASN A 119 3.39 -13.32 -2.12
C ASN A 119 3.51 -13.01 -0.61
N CYS A 120 4.04 -13.94 0.17
CA CYS A 120 4.33 -13.71 1.59
C CYS A 120 5.37 -12.62 1.81
N ALA A 121 6.50 -12.65 1.08
CA ALA A 121 7.59 -11.72 1.27
C ALA A 121 7.21 -10.29 0.89
N THR A 122 6.48 -10.13 -0.23
CA THR A 122 6.07 -8.81 -0.73
C THR A 122 5.17 -8.08 0.25
N HIS A 123 4.20 -8.72 0.90
CA HIS A 123 3.35 -8.09 1.90
C HIS A 123 3.94 -8.11 3.32
N GLY A 124 4.62 -9.19 3.70
CA GLY A 124 5.24 -9.34 5.02
C GLY A 124 6.26 -8.25 5.32
N PHE A 125 7.00 -7.81 4.29
CA PHE A 125 7.94 -6.69 4.39
C PHE A 125 7.27 -5.38 4.83
N TRP A 126 6.03 -5.11 4.40
CA TRP A 126 5.33 -3.85 4.67
C TRP A 126 4.60 -3.79 6.03
N ILE A 127 4.52 -4.91 6.76
CA ILE A 127 3.89 -4.95 8.10
C ILE A 127 4.60 -4.02 9.09
N ILE A 128 5.94 -4.07 9.13
CA ILE A 128 6.72 -3.23 10.06
C ILE A 128 6.58 -1.74 9.67
N PRO A 129 6.83 -1.34 8.40
CA PRO A 129 6.56 0.01 7.94
C PRO A 129 5.13 0.51 8.19
N SER A 130 4.10 -0.32 8.03
CA SER A 130 2.70 0.10 8.26
C SER A 130 2.42 0.41 9.72
N ILE A 131 2.90 -0.44 10.64
CA ILE A 131 2.75 -0.22 12.09
C ILE A 131 3.52 1.02 12.53
N MET A 132 4.75 1.20 12.01
CA MET A 132 5.54 2.41 12.26
C MET A 132 4.85 3.65 11.72
N GLY A 133 4.33 3.59 10.48
CA GLY A 133 3.60 4.68 9.86
C GLY A 133 2.35 5.08 10.66
N SER A 134 1.57 4.09 11.11
CA SER A 134 0.43 4.29 12.01
C SER A 134 0.84 5.00 13.30
N SER A 135 1.93 4.55 13.92
CA SER A 135 2.46 5.13 15.16
C SER A 135 2.87 6.58 14.95
N VAL A 136 3.52 6.91 13.83
CA VAL A 136 3.90 8.28 13.48
C VAL A 136 2.69 9.19 13.37
N LEU A 137 1.61 8.77 12.69
CA LEU A 137 0.39 9.57 12.58
C LEU A 137 -0.26 9.81 13.95
N TYR A 138 -0.35 8.77 14.78
CA TYR A 138 -0.85 8.88 16.16
C TYR A 138 0.00 9.82 17.03
N PHE A 139 1.31 9.84 16.83
CA PHE A 139 2.21 10.70 17.59
C PHE A 139 2.24 12.15 17.09
N LEU A 140 1.72 12.40 15.89
CA LEU A 140 1.57 13.72 15.29
C LEU A 140 0.17 14.30 15.48
N SER A 141 -0.83 13.49 15.83
CA SER A 141 -2.19 13.99 16.11
C SER A 141 -2.19 14.88 17.34
N ASP A 142 -2.72 16.08 17.19
CA ASP A 142 -2.93 17.05 18.24
C ASP A 142 -4.39 17.08 18.70
N ASP A 143 -5.35 16.75 17.83
CA ASP A 143 -6.79 16.71 18.14
C ASP A 143 -7.43 15.30 18.10
N GLN A 144 -8.67 15.21 18.59
CA GLN A 144 -9.42 13.95 18.67
C GLN A 144 -9.75 13.36 17.30
N TRP A 145 -10.08 14.19 16.31
CA TRP A 145 -10.39 13.75 14.95
C TRP A 145 -9.16 13.26 14.21
N GLU A 146 -8.01 13.92 14.39
CA GLU A 146 -6.70 13.47 13.92
C GLU A 146 -6.32 12.15 14.55
N THR A 147 -6.58 11.98 15.85
CA THR A 147 -6.31 10.73 16.57
C THR A 147 -7.17 9.59 16.01
N ILE A 148 -8.48 9.80 15.88
CA ILE A 148 -9.42 8.81 15.34
C ILE A 148 -9.04 8.43 13.90
N SER A 149 -8.73 9.43 13.07
CA SER A 149 -8.33 9.21 11.67
C SER A 149 -7.02 8.45 11.55
N ALA A 150 -6.06 8.71 12.44
CA ALA A 150 -4.79 7.98 12.49
C ALA A 150 -5.01 6.51 12.85
N TRP A 151 -5.89 6.23 13.82
CA TRP A 151 -6.25 4.87 14.21
C TRP A 151 -6.98 4.13 13.09
N MET A 152 -7.98 4.75 12.46
CA MET A 152 -8.74 4.13 11.38
C MET A 152 -7.83 3.77 10.20
N TYR A 153 -7.04 4.73 9.72
CA TYR A 153 -6.12 4.49 8.61
C TYR A 153 -5.01 3.52 8.97
N GLY A 154 -4.39 3.67 10.14
CA GLY A 154 -3.30 2.83 10.61
C GLY A 154 -3.71 1.36 10.84
N ALA A 155 -4.90 1.14 11.41
CA ALA A 155 -5.47 -0.19 11.57
C ALA A 155 -5.83 -0.82 10.23
N GLY A 156 -6.41 -0.04 9.30
CA GLY A 156 -6.70 -0.51 7.94
C GLY A 156 -5.43 -0.91 7.18
N LEU A 157 -4.41 -0.05 7.19
CA LEU A 157 -3.14 -0.28 6.50
C LEU A 157 -2.39 -1.49 7.07
N SER A 158 -2.30 -1.58 8.39
CA SER A 158 -1.64 -2.73 9.04
C SER A 158 -2.44 -4.01 8.87
N GLY A 159 -3.77 -3.93 8.98
CA GLY A 159 -4.68 -5.05 8.78
C GLY A 159 -4.55 -5.65 7.38
N LEU A 160 -4.43 -4.81 6.34
CA LEU A 160 -4.22 -5.24 4.95
C LEU A 160 -2.99 -6.15 4.82
N PHE A 161 -1.82 -5.67 5.27
CA PHE A 161 -0.58 -6.43 5.11
C PHE A 161 -0.53 -7.66 6.03
N ILE A 162 -1.04 -7.56 7.26
CA ILE A 162 -1.08 -8.67 8.21
C ILE A 162 -1.99 -9.78 7.68
N MET A 163 -3.24 -9.46 7.32
CA MET A 163 -4.20 -10.49 6.88
C MET A 163 -3.77 -11.18 5.60
N SER A 164 -3.23 -10.43 4.64
CA SER A 164 -2.71 -11.00 3.40
C SER A 164 -1.50 -11.91 3.65
N THR A 165 -0.57 -11.49 4.51
CA THR A 165 0.59 -12.33 4.88
C THR A 165 0.14 -13.59 5.62
N MET A 166 -0.81 -13.47 6.55
CA MET A 166 -1.40 -14.62 7.26
C MET A 166 -2.06 -15.59 6.28
N PHE A 167 -2.85 -15.09 5.33
CA PHE A 167 -3.49 -15.92 4.30
C PHE A 167 -2.46 -16.70 3.48
N HIS A 168 -1.46 -16.03 2.91
CA HIS A 168 -0.46 -16.72 2.08
C HIS A 168 0.41 -17.69 2.89
N THR A 169 0.71 -17.36 4.15
CA THR A 169 1.48 -18.26 5.04
C THR A 169 0.67 -19.52 5.37
N VAL A 170 -0.63 -19.38 5.63
CA VAL A 170 -1.53 -20.52 5.88
C VAL A 170 -1.73 -21.34 4.61
N SER A 171 -1.89 -20.69 3.46
CA SER A 171 -2.05 -21.35 2.15
C SER A 171 -0.80 -22.14 1.74
N TRP A 172 0.39 -21.65 2.10
CA TRP A 172 1.65 -22.35 1.87
C TRP A 172 1.76 -23.66 2.69
N LYS A 173 1.26 -23.69 3.94
CA LYS A 173 1.27 -24.92 4.74
C LYS A 173 0.22 -25.94 4.23
N LYS A 174 0.58 -26.70 3.20
CA LYS A 174 -0.22 -27.75 2.58
C LYS A 174 -0.49 -28.91 3.54
N SER A 175 -1.73 -29.04 4.03
CA SER A 175 -2.56 -30.27 3.91
C SER A 175 -3.67 -30.39 4.97
N HIS A 176 -3.53 -29.80 6.16
CA HIS A 176 -4.47 -30.06 7.28
C HIS A 176 -5.48 -28.94 7.61
N LEU A 177 -5.37 -27.76 6.99
CA LEU A 177 -6.08 -26.55 7.42
C LEU A 177 -7.00 -25.93 6.36
N ARG A 178 -7.58 -26.74 5.46
CA ARG A 178 -8.38 -26.25 4.33
C ARG A 178 -9.55 -25.33 4.75
N LYS A 179 -10.20 -25.61 5.89
CA LYS A 179 -11.26 -24.74 6.46
C LYS A 179 -10.70 -23.39 6.94
N VAL A 180 -9.50 -23.39 7.51
CA VAL A 180 -8.85 -22.18 8.03
C VAL A 180 -8.32 -21.33 6.87
N GLU A 181 -7.74 -21.95 5.84
CA GLU A 181 -7.35 -21.28 4.59
C GLU A 181 -8.55 -20.56 3.93
N GLN A 182 -9.71 -21.22 3.85
CA GLN A 182 -10.93 -20.60 3.33
C GLN A 182 -11.35 -19.37 4.15
N ARG A 183 -11.28 -19.44 5.48
CA ARG A 183 -11.58 -18.30 6.36
C ARG A 183 -10.61 -17.15 6.15
N PHE A 184 -9.30 -17.41 6.15
CA PHE A 184 -8.30 -16.37 5.91
C PHE A 184 -8.42 -15.75 4.53
N HIS A 185 -8.78 -16.53 3.50
CA HIS A 185 -9.04 -15.99 2.17
C HIS A 185 -10.26 -15.07 2.13
N MET A 186 -11.31 -15.36 2.92
CA MET A 186 -12.43 -14.43 3.08
C MET A 186 -11.99 -13.17 3.82
N CYS A 187 -11.26 -13.30 4.92
CA CYS A 187 -10.75 -12.17 5.68
C CYS A 187 -9.85 -11.26 4.82
N ASP A 188 -8.98 -11.84 4.00
CA ASP A 188 -8.11 -11.11 3.07
C ASP A 188 -8.91 -10.31 2.03
N ARG A 189 -10.01 -10.85 1.52
CA ARG A 189 -10.90 -10.11 0.61
C ARG A 189 -11.74 -9.04 1.31
N MET A 190 -12.14 -9.28 2.56
CA MET A 190 -12.87 -8.31 3.37
C MET A 190 -11.98 -7.13 3.79
N VAL A 191 -10.71 -7.39 4.14
CA VAL A 191 -9.82 -6.33 4.61
C VAL A 191 -9.55 -5.27 3.54
N ILE A 192 -9.62 -5.63 2.25
CA ILE A 192 -9.54 -4.67 1.14
C ILE A 192 -10.68 -3.64 1.21
N TYR A 193 -11.93 -4.06 1.46
CA TYR A 193 -13.06 -3.14 1.62
C TYR A 193 -12.82 -2.17 2.79
N PHE A 194 -12.45 -2.71 3.95
CA PHE A 194 -12.15 -1.88 5.12
C PHE A 194 -10.96 -0.94 4.91
N PHE A 195 -9.92 -1.39 4.20
CA PHE A 195 -8.77 -0.55 3.88
C PHE A 195 -9.13 0.61 2.96
N ILE A 196 -9.99 0.39 1.95
CA ILE A 196 -10.49 1.48 1.09
C ILE A 196 -11.29 2.50 1.91
N ALA A 197 -12.16 2.06 2.82
CA ALA A 197 -12.87 3.00 3.70
C ALA A 197 -11.92 3.77 4.62
N ALA A 198 -10.94 3.05 5.21
CA ALA A 198 -9.94 3.61 6.11
C ALA A 198 -9.00 4.61 5.40
N SER A 199 -8.67 4.41 4.12
CA SER A 199 -7.82 5.33 3.35
C SER A 199 -8.51 6.67 3.07
N TYR A 200 -9.84 6.67 2.94
CA TYR A 200 -10.63 7.89 2.79
C TYR A 200 -10.94 8.60 4.11
N ALA A 201 -10.94 7.89 5.25
CA ALA A 201 -11.34 8.46 6.53
C ALA A 201 -10.58 9.74 6.93
N PRO A 202 -9.23 9.83 6.84
CA PRO A 202 -8.51 11.06 7.19
C PRO A 202 -8.92 12.25 6.32
N TRP A 203 -9.12 12.03 5.02
CA TRP A 203 -9.54 13.08 4.09
C TRP A 203 -10.93 13.57 4.40
N LEU A 204 -11.86 12.65 4.62
CA LEU A 204 -13.23 12.99 4.90
C LEU A 204 -13.39 13.64 6.28
N ASN A 205 -12.58 13.24 7.27
CA ASN A 205 -12.65 13.73 8.65
C ASN A 205 -11.95 15.07 8.88
N LEU A 206 -10.77 15.26 8.29
CA LEU A 206 -9.87 16.38 8.61
C LEU A 206 -9.94 17.54 7.62
N ARG A 207 -10.49 17.33 6.41
CA ARG A 207 -10.71 18.42 5.45
C ARG A 207 -12.12 18.96 5.56
N GLU A 208 -12.26 20.25 5.26
CA GLU A 208 -13.55 20.88 5.06
C GLU A 208 -14.02 20.65 3.62
N LEU A 209 -15.15 19.98 3.49
CA LEU A 209 -15.71 19.51 2.22
C LEU A 209 -17.18 19.94 2.05
N GLY A 210 -17.71 20.73 2.98
CA GLY A 210 -19.12 21.07 3.05
C GLY A 210 -20.03 19.87 3.43
N PRO A 211 -21.35 19.99 3.22
CA PRO A 211 -22.35 19.00 3.66
C PRO A 211 -22.14 17.60 3.06
N TRP A 212 -21.61 17.55 1.83
CA TRP A 212 -21.40 16.30 1.09
C TRP A 212 -20.42 15.34 1.75
N ALA A 213 -19.42 15.84 2.49
CA ALA A 213 -18.49 14.94 3.18
C ALA A 213 -19.12 14.18 4.33
N VAL A 214 -20.07 14.76 5.06
CA VAL A 214 -20.74 14.06 6.17
C VAL A 214 -21.48 12.84 5.63
N HIS A 215 -22.21 13.00 4.52
CA HIS A 215 -22.86 11.88 3.84
C HIS A 215 -21.85 10.86 3.31
N MET A 216 -20.75 11.32 2.72
CA MET A 216 -19.72 10.44 2.17
C MET A 216 -19.00 9.63 3.26
N ARG A 217 -18.77 10.19 4.45
CA ARG A 217 -18.20 9.48 5.62
C ARG A 217 -19.01 8.22 5.93
N TRP A 218 -20.33 8.35 6.07
CA TRP A 218 -21.17 7.19 6.37
C TRP A 218 -21.31 6.24 5.18
N LEU A 219 -21.42 6.79 3.97
CA LEU A 219 -21.56 6.00 2.75
C LEU A 219 -20.38 5.04 2.54
N VAL A 220 -19.14 5.48 2.76
CA VAL A 220 -17.96 4.61 2.58
C VAL A 220 -17.97 3.41 3.53
N TRP A 221 -18.37 3.61 4.79
CA TRP A 221 -18.46 2.52 5.76
C TRP A 221 -19.62 1.57 5.45
N ILE A 222 -20.77 2.08 4.99
CA ILE A 222 -21.88 1.26 4.52
C ILE A 222 -21.46 0.42 3.31
N MET A 223 -20.77 1.00 2.33
CA MET A 223 -20.22 0.27 1.19
C MET A 223 -19.22 -0.81 1.64
N ALA A 224 -18.36 -0.51 2.61
CA ALA A 224 -17.41 -1.48 3.17
C ALA A 224 -18.11 -2.68 3.81
N CYS A 225 -19.13 -2.42 4.64
CA CYS A 225 -19.93 -3.45 5.30
C CYS A 225 -20.73 -4.27 4.29
N ALA A 226 -21.35 -3.63 3.30
CA ALA A 226 -22.10 -4.30 2.24
C ALA A 226 -21.19 -5.19 1.38
N GLY A 227 -20.02 -4.69 0.97
CA GLY A 227 -19.02 -5.47 0.24
C GLY A 227 -18.49 -6.65 1.06
N SER A 228 -18.24 -6.44 2.35
CA SER A 228 -17.82 -7.52 3.26
C SER A 228 -18.90 -8.58 3.45
N ALA A 229 -20.17 -8.17 3.59
CA ALA A 229 -21.31 -9.09 3.64
C ALA A 229 -21.45 -9.87 2.33
N TYR A 230 -21.26 -9.23 1.17
CA TYR A 230 -21.24 -9.91 -0.12
C TYR A 230 -20.17 -11.00 -0.18
N VAL A 231 -18.93 -10.70 0.24
CA VAL A 231 -17.84 -11.69 0.31
C VAL A 231 -18.19 -12.85 1.23
N PHE A 232 -18.83 -12.56 2.38
CA PHE A 232 -19.26 -13.55 3.35
C PHE A 232 -20.35 -14.48 2.83
N PHE A 233 -21.36 -13.99 2.11
CA PHE A 233 -22.47 -14.82 1.66
C PHE A 233 -22.18 -15.53 0.33
N PHE A 234 -21.52 -14.85 -0.63
CA PHE A 234 -21.41 -15.34 -2.01
C PHE A 234 -20.08 -16.01 -2.34
N HIS A 235 -19.14 -16.16 -1.39
CA HIS A 235 -17.97 -17.04 -1.47
C HIS A 235 -17.39 -17.25 -2.88
N GLU A 236 -16.68 -16.27 -3.42
CA GLU A 236 -15.93 -16.33 -4.71
C GLU A 236 -16.75 -16.58 -5.98
N LYS A 237 -18.09 -16.55 -5.93
CA LYS A 237 -18.92 -16.84 -7.11
C LYS A 237 -18.54 -15.98 -8.33
N ASN A 238 -18.32 -14.68 -8.16
CA ASN A 238 -18.05 -13.75 -9.27
C ASN A 238 -16.85 -12.82 -9.01
N LYS A 239 -15.64 -13.24 -9.39
CA LYS A 239 -14.41 -12.42 -9.27
C LYS A 239 -14.49 -11.05 -9.97
N ILE A 240 -15.28 -10.95 -11.04
CA ILE A 240 -15.49 -9.68 -11.76
C ILE A 240 -16.33 -8.71 -10.91
N LEU A 241 -17.34 -9.22 -10.21
CA LEU A 241 -18.20 -8.39 -9.36
C LEU A 241 -17.42 -7.87 -8.15
N ASP A 242 -16.60 -8.71 -7.52
CA ASP A 242 -15.68 -8.27 -6.46
C ASP A 242 -14.83 -7.08 -6.92
N LEU A 243 -14.22 -7.19 -8.11
CA LEU A 243 -13.39 -6.13 -8.67
C LEU A 243 -14.17 -4.85 -8.99
N LEU A 244 -15.38 -4.97 -9.53
CA LEU A 244 -16.24 -3.82 -9.80
C LEU A 244 -16.63 -3.10 -8.49
N CYS A 245 -16.97 -3.86 -7.45
CA CYS A 245 -17.28 -3.31 -6.13
C CYS A 245 -16.09 -2.57 -5.52
N TYR A 246 -14.88 -3.16 -5.56
CA TYR A 246 -13.66 -2.48 -5.09
C TYR A 246 -13.38 -1.20 -5.87
N THR A 247 -13.51 -1.24 -7.19
CA THR A 247 -13.26 -0.08 -8.06
C THR A 247 -14.28 1.02 -7.83
N ALA A 248 -15.57 0.67 -7.70
CA ALA A 248 -16.64 1.62 -7.39
C ALA A 248 -16.43 2.28 -6.03
N MET A 249 -16.09 1.49 -5.00
CA MET A 249 -15.79 2.01 -3.66
C MET A 249 -14.54 2.90 -3.65
N GLY A 250 -13.57 2.63 -4.51
CA GLY A 250 -12.43 3.50 -4.76
C GLY A 250 -12.81 4.80 -5.49
N ALA A 251 -13.70 4.74 -6.48
CA ALA A 251 -13.99 5.88 -7.36
C ALA A 251 -15.03 6.85 -6.78
N VAL A 252 -16.08 6.36 -6.14
CA VAL A 252 -17.20 7.20 -5.66
C VAL A 252 -16.74 8.29 -4.68
N PRO A 253 -15.94 7.99 -3.64
CA PRO A 253 -15.46 9.03 -2.73
C PRO A 253 -14.44 9.96 -3.40
N ALA A 254 -13.67 9.45 -4.37
CA ALA A 254 -12.69 10.26 -5.10
C ALA A 254 -13.33 11.44 -5.83
N VAL A 255 -14.55 11.29 -6.38
CA VAL A 255 -15.29 12.40 -7.03
C VAL A 255 -15.57 13.54 -6.04
N VAL A 256 -15.92 13.20 -4.80
CA VAL A 256 -16.16 14.20 -3.74
C VAL A 256 -14.83 14.86 -3.32
N LEU A 257 -13.75 14.09 -3.20
CA LEU A 257 -12.42 14.63 -2.91
C LEU A 257 -11.92 15.58 -4.00
N LEU A 258 -12.18 15.28 -5.28
CA LEU A 258 -11.80 16.15 -6.42
C LEU A 258 -12.56 17.49 -6.42
N SER A 259 -13.69 17.55 -5.73
CA SER A 259 -14.51 18.75 -5.60
C SER A 259 -14.09 19.64 -4.42
N MET A 260 -13.02 19.27 -3.69
CA MET A 260 -12.52 20.04 -2.56
C MET A 260 -11.97 21.42 -2.97
N PRO A 261 -12.22 22.48 -2.17
CA PRO A 261 -11.61 23.79 -2.38
C PRO A 261 -10.08 23.74 -2.25
N ASN A 262 -9.57 23.05 -1.22
CA ASN A 262 -8.14 22.82 -1.05
C ASN A 262 -7.73 21.54 -1.79
N ARG A 263 -6.90 21.70 -2.84
CA ARG A 263 -6.43 20.60 -3.69
C ARG A 263 -5.10 19.99 -3.28
N GLU A 264 -4.50 20.43 -2.18
CA GLU A 264 -3.24 19.89 -1.68
C GLU A 264 -3.38 18.40 -1.32
N GLY A 265 -2.51 17.57 -1.91
CA GLY A 265 -2.51 16.12 -1.73
C GLY A 265 -3.40 15.33 -2.68
N ILE A 266 -4.26 15.99 -3.46
CA ILE A 266 -5.12 15.33 -4.46
C ILE A 266 -4.29 14.70 -5.59
N LEU A 267 -3.19 15.35 -5.98
CA LEU A 267 -2.30 14.81 -7.02
C LEU A 267 -1.69 13.48 -6.55
N GLU A 268 -1.16 13.43 -5.34
CA GLU A 268 -0.59 12.22 -4.75
C GLU A 268 -1.64 11.13 -4.59
N LEU A 269 -2.86 11.46 -4.13
CA LEU A 269 -3.96 10.52 -4.09
C LEU A 269 -4.29 9.94 -5.47
N SER A 270 -4.32 10.80 -6.49
CA SER A 270 -4.60 10.42 -7.87
C SER A 270 -3.51 9.51 -8.43
N VAL A 271 -2.24 9.83 -8.18
CA VAL A 271 -1.09 8.98 -8.55
C VAL A 271 -1.18 7.63 -7.86
N GLY A 272 -1.45 7.58 -6.55
CA GLY A 272 -1.67 6.33 -5.83
C GLY A 272 -2.87 5.53 -6.37
N GLY A 273 -3.94 6.21 -6.77
CA GLY A 273 -5.09 5.62 -7.46
C GLY A 273 -4.72 4.96 -8.79
N VAL A 274 -3.85 5.61 -9.58
CA VAL A 274 -3.31 5.03 -10.82
C VAL A 274 -2.51 3.75 -10.54
N PHE A 275 -1.69 3.73 -9.48
CA PHE A 275 -0.97 2.50 -9.08
C PHE A 275 -1.94 1.36 -8.75
N TYR A 276 -3.04 1.62 -8.05
CA TYR A 276 -4.08 0.61 -7.81
C TYR A 276 -4.71 0.11 -9.11
N CYS A 277 -5.09 1.03 -10.02
CA CYS A 277 -5.66 0.68 -11.32
C CYS A 277 -4.70 -0.17 -12.18
N LEU A 278 -3.41 0.16 -12.19
CA LEU A 278 -2.39 -0.64 -12.88
C LEU A 278 -2.22 -2.02 -12.23
N GLY A 279 -2.26 -2.09 -10.90
CA GLY A 279 -2.23 -3.35 -10.15
C GLY A 279 -3.36 -4.31 -10.55
N ILE A 280 -4.55 -3.81 -10.83
CA ILE A 280 -5.70 -4.63 -11.27
C ILE A 280 -5.39 -5.43 -12.53
N VAL A 281 -4.58 -4.89 -13.45
CA VAL A 281 -4.16 -5.58 -14.68
C VAL A 281 -3.35 -6.85 -14.32
N PHE A 282 -2.44 -6.74 -13.36
CA PHE A 282 -1.64 -7.88 -12.89
C PHE A 282 -2.49 -8.87 -12.09
N PHE A 283 -3.40 -8.40 -11.24
CA PHE A 283 -4.35 -9.27 -10.52
C PHE A 283 -5.20 -10.13 -11.48
N LYS A 284 -5.68 -9.55 -12.59
CA LYS A 284 -6.40 -10.32 -13.62
C LYS A 284 -5.51 -11.22 -14.46
N SER A 285 -4.19 -11.00 -14.42
CA SER A 285 -3.20 -11.78 -15.14
C SER A 285 -2.66 -12.96 -14.33
N ASP A 286 -3.22 -13.26 -13.16
CA ASP A 286 -2.89 -14.44 -12.35
C ASP A 286 -2.99 -15.73 -13.18
N GLY A 287 -1.86 -16.46 -13.28
CA GLY A 287 -1.73 -17.67 -14.09
C GLY A 287 -1.49 -17.44 -15.59
N LEU A 288 -1.40 -16.18 -16.04
CA LEU A 288 -0.91 -15.80 -17.37
C LEU A 288 0.53 -15.29 -17.33
N ILE A 289 0.88 -14.54 -16.29
CA ILE A 289 2.22 -13.98 -16.07
C ILE A 289 2.80 -14.63 -14.80
N PRO A 290 4.07 -15.09 -14.80
CA PRO A 290 4.70 -15.63 -13.60
C PRO A 290 4.78 -14.54 -12.51
N PHE A 291 4.46 -14.89 -11.27
CA PHE A 291 4.47 -13.95 -10.14
C PHE A 291 3.53 -12.74 -10.30
N ALA A 292 2.51 -12.81 -11.17
CA ALA A 292 1.57 -11.69 -11.40
C ALA A 292 0.95 -11.18 -10.09
N HIS A 293 0.58 -12.09 -9.20
CA HIS A 293 0.01 -11.76 -7.89
C HIS A 293 1.00 -11.00 -6.99
N ALA A 294 2.26 -11.41 -6.97
CA ALA A 294 3.30 -10.72 -6.21
C ALA A 294 3.61 -9.33 -6.81
N ILE A 295 3.51 -9.18 -8.13
CA ILE A 295 3.62 -7.88 -8.79
C ILE A 295 2.43 -7.00 -8.38
N TRP A 296 1.22 -7.54 -8.39
CA TRP A 296 0.03 -6.83 -7.91
C TRP A 296 0.19 -6.33 -6.46
N HIS A 297 0.71 -7.17 -5.55
CA HIS A 297 1.07 -6.78 -4.19
C HIS A 297 2.01 -5.57 -4.13
N VAL A 298 3.03 -5.52 -5.00
CA VAL A 298 3.95 -4.37 -5.06
C VAL A 298 3.21 -3.11 -5.52
N PHE A 299 2.34 -3.18 -6.52
CA PHE A 299 1.53 -2.03 -6.95
C PHE A 299 0.61 -1.53 -5.83
N VAL A 300 -0.04 -2.44 -5.09
CA VAL A 300 -0.88 -2.11 -3.94
C VAL A 300 -0.06 -1.43 -2.84
N ALA A 301 1.11 -1.97 -2.51
CA ALA A 301 1.99 -1.41 -1.48
C ALA A 301 2.52 -0.02 -1.86
N VAL A 302 2.91 0.18 -3.12
CA VAL A 302 3.34 1.50 -3.62
C VAL A 302 2.18 2.50 -3.59
N GLY A 303 0.99 2.12 -4.06
CA GLY A 303 -0.21 2.96 -3.98
C GLY A 303 -0.55 3.36 -2.54
N ALA A 304 -0.50 2.38 -1.61
CA ALA A 304 -0.72 2.61 -0.20
C ALA A 304 0.35 3.52 0.43
N GLY A 305 1.62 3.37 0.04
CA GLY A 305 2.72 4.24 0.47
C GLY A 305 2.56 5.68 0.00
N ILE A 306 2.10 5.89 -1.24
CA ILE A 306 1.80 7.23 -1.78
C ILE A 306 0.62 7.86 -1.03
N HIS A 307 -0.44 7.10 -0.78
CA HIS A 307 -1.58 7.55 0.03
C HIS A 307 -1.16 7.91 1.45
N TYR A 308 -0.32 7.08 2.08
CA TYR A 308 0.26 7.34 3.40
C TYR A 308 1.03 8.65 3.40
N TYR A 309 1.91 8.85 2.41
CA TYR A 309 2.70 10.06 2.26
C TYR A 309 1.80 11.29 2.14
N ALA A 310 0.74 11.22 1.33
CA ALA A 310 -0.21 12.31 1.15
C ALA A 310 -0.90 12.68 2.49
N ILE A 311 -1.39 11.67 3.22
CA ILE A 311 -2.03 11.86 4.53
C ILE A 311 -1.03 12.50 5.52
N TRP A 312 0.16 11.92 5.66
CA TRP A 312 1.19 12.42 6.56
C TRP A 312 1.59 13.86 6.23
N ARG A 313 1.86 14.15 4.95
CA ARG A 313 2.38 15.45 4.52
C ARG A 313 1.34 16.56 4.59
N TYR A 314 0.12 16.30 4.12
CA TYR A 314 -0.89 17.35 3.90
C TYR A 314 -1.90 17.45 5.03
N LEU A 315 -2.16 16.38 5.77
CA LEU A 315 -3.11 16.41 6.89
C LEU A 315 -2.40 16.61 8.24
N TYR A 316 -1.31 15.89 8.51
CA TYR A 316 -0.66 15.92 9.84
C TYR A 316 0.55 16.88 9.92
N ALA A 317 1.43 16.90 8.93
CA ALA A 317 2.65 17.71 8.98
C ALA A 317 2.40 19.22 8.75
N THR A 318 1.29 19.57 8.08
CA THR A 318 0.97 20.96 7.73
C THR A 318 0.08 21.63 8.80
N GLY A 319 -0.79 20.87 9.48
CA GLY A 319 -1.64 21.37 10.59
C GLY A 319 -0.85 21.97 11.76
N THR A 320 0.31 21.37 12.08
CA THR A 320 1.22 21.90 13.12
C THR A 320 1.87 23.25 12.79
N SER A 321 1.81 23.70 11.53
CA SER A 321 2.42 24.98 11.12
C SER A 321 1.45 26.15 11.17
N GLN A 322 0.16 25.92 10.90
CA GLN A 322 -0.86 26.99 10.89
C GLN A 322 -1.28 27.42 12.31
N ILE A 323 -1.43 26.48 13.24
CA ILE A 323 -1.77 26.78 14.66
C ILE A 323 -0.67 27.61 15.35
N LYS A 324 0.57 27.57 14.83
CA LYS A 324 1.71 28.29 15.39
C LYS A 324 1.88 29.71 14.86
N ILE A 325 1.14 30.09 13.82
CA ILE A 325 1.11 31.45 13.27
C ILE A 325 -0.07 32.25 13.86
N SER A 326 -1.11 31.56 14.35
CA SER A 326 -2.31 32.18 14.93
C SER A 326 -2.31 32.28 16.47
N ARG A 327 -1.19 32.03 17.14
CA ARG A 327 -1.00 32.21 18.59
C ARG A 327 0.23 33.04 18.86
#